data_AF-A0A2V8YYC7-F1
#
_entry.id   AF-A0A2V8YYC7-F1
#
_cell.length_a   1.000
_cell.length_b   1.000
_cell.length_c   1.000
_cell.angle_alpha   90.00
_cell.angle_beta   90.00
_cell.angle_gamma   90.00
#
_symmetry.space_group_name_H-M   'P 1'
#
loop_
_entity.id
_entity.type
_entity.pdbx_description
1 polymer ?
#
loop_
_entity_poly.entity_id
_entity_poly.type
_entity_poly.pdbx_seq_one_letter_code
_entity_poly.pdbx_strand_id
1 'polypeptide(L)'
;MDKKEVETPNWAQRESGENHSRPNAQFEDLGTNTLDGILVHGYRRTVTLRSKASGTGEPVAVTDEYWYSEELHLNLLANHADPRTGKLTVTVTPRRCPAKRLIATNLPAICSRFHPATSWWT
;
A
#
# COMPACT_ATOMS: atom_id res chain seq x y z
N MET A 1 -32.57 49.02 -26.96
CA MET A 1 -31.79 48.15 -26.05
C MET A 1 -32.61 46.92 -25.74
N ASP A 2 -32.55 45.93 -26.62
CA ASP A 2 -33.21 44.64 -26.44
C ASP A 2 -32.45 43.84 -25.38
N LYS A 3 -33.12 43.61 -24.24
CA LYS A 3 -32.64 42.68 -23.22
C LYS A 3 -32.86 41.28 -23.79
N LYS A 4 -31.81 40.65 -24.32
CA LYS A 4 -31.82 39.21 -24.56
C LYS A 4 -31.85 38.52 -23.21
N GLU A 5 -32.99 37.91 -22.90
CA GLU A 5 -33.12 36.97 -21.80
C GLU A 5 -32.26 35.75 -22.13
N VAL A 6 -31.18 35.58 -21.36
CA VAL A 6 -30.27 34.44 -21.51
C VAL A 6 -30.94 33.27 -20.83
N GLU A 7 -31.66 32.45 -21.58
CA GLU A 7 -32.11 31.15 -21.11
C GLU A 7 -30.87 30.31 -20.76
N THR A 8 -30.67 30.04 -19.47
CA THR A 8 -29.56 29.21 -19.01
C THR A 8 -29.72 27.79 -19.56
N PRO A 9 -28.67 27.17 -20.10
CA PRO A 9 -28.76 25.82 -20.66
C PRO A 9 -29.17 24.80 -19.58
N ASN A 10 -30.01 23.83 -19.96
CA ASN A 10 -30.49 22.71 -19.13
C ASN A 10 -29.37 21.89 -18.42
N TRP A 11 -28.10 22.00 -18.82
CA TRP A 11 -27.01 21.38 -18.07
C TRP A 11 -26.73 22.08 -16.73
N ALA A 12 -27.03 23.38 -16.60
CA ALA A 12 -26.86 24.15 -15.37
C ALA A 12 -27.91 23.84 -14.29
N GLN A 13 -29.01 23.17 -14.65
CA GLN A 13 -30.08 22.78 -13.71
C GLN A 13 -29.90 21.37 -13.15
N ARG A 14 -28.88 20.61 -13.60
CA ARG A 14 -28.66 19.20 -13.18
C ARG A 14 -27.85 19.03 -11.90
N GLU A 15 -27.35 20.10 -11.30
CA GLU A 15 -26.55 20.05 -10.07
C GLU A 15 -27.36 20.40 -8.81
N SER A 16 -28.64 20.75 -8.95
CA SER A 16 -29.54 21.04 -7.83
C SER A 16 -30.44 19.85 -7.48
N GLY A 17 -29.89 18.86 -6.79
CA GLY A 17 -30.70 17.75 -6.29
C GLY A 17 -29.88 16.78 -5.46
N GLU A 18 -30.10 16.82 -4.15
CA GLU A 18 -29.55 15.93 -3.12
C GLU A 18 -28.12 16.25 -2.67
N ASN A 19 -28.06 17.09 -1.63
CA ASN A 19 -27.01 16.99 -0.61
C ASN A 19 -27.08 15.58 -0.01
N HIS A 20 -26.48 14.60 -0.68
CA HIS A 20 -26.13 13.33 -0.07
C HIS A 20 -25.21 13.71 1.07
N SER A 21 -25.77 13.80 2.28
CA SER A 21 -25.02 14.03 3.52
C SER A 21 -23.91 12.98 3.54
N ARG A 22 -22.73 13.33 3.04
CA ARG A 22 -21.56 12.46 3.07
C ARG A 22 -21.42 12.14 4.55
N PRO A 23 -21.53 10.86 4.94
CA PRO A 23 -21.45 10.54 6.35
C PRO A 23 -20.12 11.09 6.85
N ASN A 24 -20.17 11.83 7.96
CA ASN A 24 -19.01 12.53 8.49
C ASN A 24 -17.90 11.49 8.72
N ALA A 25 -16.90 11.50 7.83
CA ALA A 25 -15.80 10.55 7.87
C ALA A 25 -14.73 11.14 8.78
N GLN A 26 -14.41 10.44 9.86
CA GLN A 26 -13.29 10.76 10.72
C GLN A 26 -12.03 10.15 10.13
N PHE A 27 -10.95 10.92 10.10
CA PHE A 27 -9.63 10.47 9.67
C PHE A 27 -8.68 10.54 10.86
N GLU A 28 -7.98 9.44 11.11
CA GLU A 28 -6.99 9.28 12.17
C GLU A 28 -5.66 8.88 11.52
N ASP A 29 -4.61 9.58 11.90
CA ASP A 29 -3.24 9.24 11.53
C ASP A 29 -2.70 8.20 12.51
N LEU A 30 -2.29 7.04 12.00
CA LEU A 30 -1.72 5.95 12.81
C LEU A 30 -0.19 6.03 12.90
N GLY A 31 0.43 6.96 12.17
CA GLY A 31 1.86 7.16 12.09
C GLY A 31 2.59 6.12 11.24
N THR A 32 3.89 6.01 11.46
CA THR A 32 4.75 5.12 10.67
C THR A 32 4.89 3.73 11.29
N ASN A 33 4.95 2.71 10.45
CA ASN A 33 5.26 1.33 10.82
C ASN A 33 6.17 0.69 9.76
N THR A 34 6.61 -0.55 9.98
CA THR A 34 7.42 -1.32 9.02
C THR A 34 6.71 -2.62 8.68
N LEU A 35 6.43 -2.86 7.39
CA LEU A 35 5.84 -4.10 6.87
C LEU A 35 6.84 -4.79 5.93
N ASP A 36 7.20 -6.04 6.20
CA ASP A 36 8.21 -6.79 5.44
C ASP A 36 9.56 -6.06 5.27
N GLY A 37 9.91 -5.22 6.25
CA GLY A 37 11.11 -4.37 6.20
C GLY A 37 10.98 -3.18 5.24
N ILE A 38 9.76 -2.74 4.95
CA ILE A 38 9.44 -1.56 4.14
C ILE A 38 8.71 -0.56 5.03
N LEU A 39 9.16 0.70 5.00
CA LEU A 39 8.53 1.78 5.75
C LEU A 39 7.15 2.07 5.16
N VAL A 40 6.15 2.14 6.03
CA VAL A 40 4.77 2.48 5.68
C VAL A 40 4.21 3.52 6.64
N HIS A 41 3.25 4.29 6.16
CA HIS A 41 2.46 5.23 6.94
C HIS A 41 1.01 4.77 7.00
N GLY A 42 0.46 4.71 8.21
CA GLY A 42 -0.87 4.21 8.49
C GLY A 42 -1.90 5.33 8.57
N TYR A 43 -3.06 5.14 7.97
CA TYR A 43 -4.21 6.01 8.16
C TYR A 43 -5.47 5.18 8.36
N ARG A 44 -6.34 5.66 9.24
CA ARG A 44 -7.64 5.07 9.51
C ARG A 44 -8.73 6.06 9.16
N ARG A 45 -9.75 5.55 8.49
CA ARG A 45 -10.96 6.26 8.15
C ARG A 45 -12.13 5.56 8.82
N THR A 46 -12.89 6.28 9.62
CA THR A 46 -14.09 5.78 10.27
C THR A 46 -15.31 6.55 9.80
N VAL A 47 -16.31 5.82 9.33
CA VAL A 47 -17.58 6.35 8.86
C VAL A 47 -18.69 5.84 9.77
N THR A 48 -19.36 6.75 10.47
CA THR A 48 -20.54 6.40 11.27
C THR A 48 -21.80 6.53 10.42
N LEU A 49 -22.39 5.38 10.09
CA LEU A 49 -23.69 5.29 9.45
C LEU A 49 -24.78 5.51 10.51
N ARG A 50 -25.62 6.53 10.33
CA ARG A 50 -26.76 6.80 11.24
C ARG A 50 -27.79 5.67 11.15
N SER A 51 -28.56 5.46 12.23
CA SER A 51 -29.60 4.42 12.39
C SER A 51 -30.50 4.19 11.15
N LYS A 52 -30.98 5.25 10.49
CA LYS A 52 -31.82 5.12 9.28
C LYS A 52 -31.06 4.55 8.07
N ALA A 53 -29.76 4.82 7.97
CA ALA A 53 -28.90 4.40 6.87
C ALA A 53 -28.18 3.07 7.12
N SER A 54 -28.09 2.61 8.37
CA SER A 54 -27.43 1.34 8.72
C SER A 54 -28.29 0.11 8.44
N GLY A 55 -29.62 0.25 8.45
CA GLY A 55 -30.56 -0.85 8.26
C GLY A 55 -30.76 -1.74 9.50
N THR A 56 -30.01 -1.50 10.57
CA THR A 56 -30.10 -2.22 11.86
C THR A 56 -30.86 -1.45 12.93
N GLY A 57 -31.25 -0.19 12.67
CA GLY A 57 -31.93 0.66 13.64
C GLY A 57 -31.00 1.34 14.65
N GLU A 58 -29.70 1.03 14.64
CA GLU A 58 -28.67 1.67 15.48
C GLU A 58 -27.54 2.25 14.62
N PRO A 59 -26.83 3.29 15.09
CA PRO A 59 -25.64 3.78 14.39
C PRO A 59 -24.54 2.72 14.31
N VAL A 60 -23.94 2.55 13.14
CA VAL A 60 -22.86 1.56 12.90
C VAL A 60 -21.61 2.28 12.44
N ALA A 61 -20.47 1.96 13.04
CA ALA A 61 -19.16 2.46 12.62
C ALA A 61 -18.51 1.48 11.64
N VAL A 62 -18.25 1.95 10.43
CA VAL A 62 -17.45 1.24 9.41
C VAL A 62 -16.04 1.82 9.45
N THR A 63 -15.03 0.96 9.49
CA THR A 63 -13.63 1.37 9.60
C THR A 63 -12.81 0.82 8.45
N ASP A 64 -12.10 1.71 7.77
CA ASP A 64 -11.09 1.40 6.78
C ASP A 64 -9.72 1.76 7.36
N GLU A 65 -8.77 0.84 7.35
CA GLU A 65 -7.38 1.08 7.74
C GLU A 65 -6.46 0.76 6.57
N TYR A 66 -5.50 1.63 6.31
CA TYR A 66 -4.60 1.51 5.18
C TYR A 66 -3.17 1.79 5.62
N TRP A 67 -2.22 1.06 5.04
CA TRP A 67 -0.79 1.24 5.26
C TRP A 67 -0.09 1.47 3.93
N TYR A 68 0.28 2.72 3.68
CA TYR A 68 0.87 3.17 2.42
C TYR A 68 2.40 3.21 2.51
N SER A 69 3.08 2.62 1.53
CA SER A 69 4.53 2.78 1.37
C SER A 69 4.82 3.94 0.42
N GLU A 70 5.55 4.94 0.89
CA GLU A 70 6.05 6.01 0.01
C GLU A 70 7.07 5.48 -1.01
N GLU A 71 7.90 4.50 -0.63
CA GLU A 71 8.92 3.92 -1.50
C GLU A 71 8.32 3.17 -2.69
N LEU A 72 7.25 2.39 -2.45
CA LEU A 72 6.59 1.60 -3.49
C LEU A 72 5.39 2.31 -4.14
N HIS A 73 5.03 3.49 -3.62
CA HIS A 73 3.85 4.26 -4.01
C HIS A 73 2.52 3.48 -3.99
N LEU A 74 2.35 2.53 -3.05
CA LEU A 74 1.16 1.68 -2.97
C LEU A 74 0.81 1.29 -1.52
N ASN A 75 -0.45 0.90 -1.30
CA ASN A 75 -0.89 0.35 -0.02
C ASN A 75 -0.44 -1.11 0.11
N LEU A 76 0.36 -1.42 1.15
CA LEU A 76 0.78 -2.78 1.47
C LEU A 76 -0.25 -3.54 2.30
N LEU A 77 -1.09 -2.82 3.06
CA LEU A 77 -2.20 -3.39 3.80
C LEU A 77 -3.43 -2.49 3.67
N ALA A 78 -4.58 -3.10 3.43
CA ALA A 78 -5.89 -2.48 3.53
C ALA A 78 -6.82 -3.40 4.33
N ASN A 79 -7.43 -2.88 5.39
CA ASN A 79 -8.37 -3.59 6.24
C ASN A 79 -9.69 -2.82 6.27
N HIS A 80 -10.76 -3.47 5.83
CA HIS A 80 -12.11 -2.97 5.89
C HIS A 80 -12.89 -3.79 6.92
N ALA A 81 -13.46 -3.11 7.92
CA ALA A 81 -14.30 -3.70 8.93
C ALA A 81 -15.67 -3.02 8.93
N ASP A 82 -16.69 -3.74 8.48
CA ASP A 82 -18.08 -3.34 8.53
C ASP A 82 -18.87 -4.39 9.33
N PRO A 83 -19.44 -4.05 10.50
CA PRO A 83 -20.22 -4.97 11.32
C PRO A 83 -21.39 -5.65 10.58
N ARG A 84 -21.85 -5.11 9.45
CA ARG A 84 -22.98 -5.64 8.67
C ARG A 84 -22.56 -6.66 7.61
N THR A 85 -21.36 -6.53 7.05
CA THR A 85 -20.88 -7.36 5.93
C THR A 85 -19.65 -8.21 6.29
N GLY A 86 -18.97 -7.87 7.39
CA GLY A 86 -17.80 -8.60 7.91
C GLY A 86 -16.50 -7.83 7.76
N LYS A 87 -15.39 -8.57 7.67
CA LYS A 87 -14.04 -8.02 7.56
C LYS A 87 -13.37 -8.48 6.27
N LEU A 88 -12.69 -7.56 5.59
CA LEU A 88 -11.86 -7.81 4.42
C LEU A 88 -10.45 -7.26 4.68
N THR A 89 -9.45 -8.13 4.59
CA THR A 89 -8.04 -7.73 4.67
C THR A 89 -7.35 -8.07 3.36
N VAL A 90 -6.70 -7.09 2.76
CA VAL A 90 -5.86 -7.23 1.56
C VAL A 90 -4.43 -6.88 1.94
N THR A 91 -3.51 -7.79 1.65
CA THR A 91 -2.08 -7.62 1.94
C THR A 91 -1.27 -7.84 0.66
N VAL A 92 -0.29 -6.97 0.41
CA VAL A 92 0.67 -7.09 -0.69
C VAL A 92 2.04 -7.36 -0.09
N THR A 93 2.59 -8.54 -0.36
CA THR A 93 3.93 -8.93 0.10
C THR A 93 4.92 -8.92 -1.08
N PRO A 94 5.94 -8.05 -1.06
CA PRO A 94 6.96 -8.05 -2.09
C PRO A 94 7.87 -9.26 -1.95
N ARG A 95 8.21 -9.88 -3.08
CA ARG A 95 9.13 -11.02 -3.13
C ARG A 95 10.55 -10.48 -3.27
N ARG A 96 11.39 -10.67 -2.24
CA ARG A 96 12.83 -10.41 -2.34
C ARG A 96 13.54 -11.65 -2.87
N CYS A 97 14.34 -11.51 -3.93
CA CYS A 97 15.30 -12.54 -4.33
C CYS A 97 16.52 -12.46 -3.40
N PRO A 98 16.94 -13.57 -2.75
CA PRO A 98 18.16 -13.55 -1.95
C PRO A 98 19.36 -13.23 -2.86
N ALA A 99 20.22 -12.32 -2.42
CA ALA A 99 21.45 -11.99 -3.13
C ALA A 99 22.24 -13.28 -3.39
N LYS A 100 22.64 -13.50 -4.65
CA LYS A 100 23.44 -14.66 -5.05
C LYS A 100 24.75 -14.62 -4.26
N ARG A 101 24.91 -15.53 -3.30
CA ARG A 101 26.12 -15.66 -2.49
C ARG A 101 27.23 -16.20 -3.40
N LEU A 102 28.08 -15.31 -3.92
CA LEU A 102 29.28 -15.70 -4.66
C LEU A 102 30.26 -16.31 -3.65
N ILE A 103 30.43 -17.62 -3.72
CA ILE A 103 31.47 -18.31 -2.96
C ILE A 103 32.77 -18.07 -3.72
N ALA A 104 33.62 -17.16 -3.24
CA ALA A 104 34.96 -16.99 -3.78
C ALA A 104 35.83 -18.17 -3.32
N THR A 105 35.91 -19.23 -4.12
CA THR A 105 36.92 -20.26 -3.91
C THR A 105 38.26 -19.71 -4.35
N ASN A 106 39.05 -19.25 -3.38
CA ASN A 106 40.46 -18.95 -3.58
C ASN A 106 41.20 -20.28 -3.78
N LEU A 107 41.37 -20.72 -5.04
CA LEU A 107 42.30 -21.81 -5.34
C LEU A 107 43.73 -21.26 -5.18
N PRO A 108 44.56 -21.81 -4.28
CA PRO A 108 45.98 -21.47 -4.31
C PRO A 108 46.58 -22.04 -5.59
N ALA A 109 47.23 -21.18 -6.37
CA ALA A 109 48.11 -21.59 -7.46
C ALA A 109 49.29 -22.35 -6.83
N ILE A 110 49.22 -23.69 -6.84
CA ILE A 110 50.38 -24.53 -6.56
C ILE A 110 51.31 -24.40 -7.77
N CYS A 111 52.26 -23.46 -7.66
CA CYS A 111 53.37 -23.35 -8.59
C CYS A 111 54.42 -24.37 -8.14
N SER A 112 54.34 -25.60 -8.64
CA SER A 112 55.39 -26.60 -8.43
C SER A 112 56.66 -26.14 -9.16
N ARG A 113 57.64 -25.65 -8.40
CA ARG A 113 58.98 -25.34 -8.91
C ARG A 113 59.69 -26.65 -9.21
N PHE A 114 59.74 -27.00 -10.49
CA PHE A 114 60.55 -28.08 -11.03
C PHE A 114 62.03 -27.75 -10.79
N HIS A 115 62.68 -28.43 -9.85
CA HIS A 115 64.14 -28.37 -9.70
C HIS A 115 64.77 -29.26 -10.77
N PRO A 116 65.67 -28.76 -11.64
CA PRO A 116 66.48 -29.63 -12.47
C PRO A 116 67.61 -30.18 -11.59
N ALA A 117 67.52 -31.43 -11.17
CA ALA A 117 68.68 -32.14 -10.63
C ALA A 117 69.46 -32.72 -11.80
N THR A 118 70.52 -32.02 -12.16
CA THR A 118 71.60 -32.46 -13.04
C THR A 118 72.24 -33.76 -12.54
N SER A 119 72.74 -34.52 -13.51
CA SER A 119 73.33 -35.86 -13.48
C SER A 119 74.69 -35.98 -12.73
N TRP A 120 75.27 -37.19 -12.85
CA TRP A 120 76.69 -37.61 -12.80
C TRP A 120 77.08 -38.54 -11.63
N TRP A 121 77.29 -39.83 -11.98
CA TRP A 121 78.21 -40.91 -11.52
C TRP A 121 78.62 -40.99 -10.03
N THR A 122 78.74 -42.18 -9.40
CA THR A 122 79.52 -43.39 -9.76
C THR A 122 78.77 -44.71 -9.61
#